data_AF-A0A958U4E8-F1
#
_entry.id   AF-A0A958U4E8-F1
#
_cell.length_a   1.000
_cell.length_b   1.000
_cell.length_c   1.000
_cell.angle_alpha   90.00
_cell.angle_beta   90.00
_cell.angle_gamma   90.00
#
_symmetry.space_group_name_H-M   'P 1'
#
loop_
_entity.id
_entity.type
_entity.pdbx_description
1 polymer ?
#
loop_
_entity_poly.entity_id
_entity_poly.type
_entity_poly.pdbx_seq_one_letter_code
_entity_poly.pdbx_strand_id
1 'polypeptide(L)' 'MSKDIKIKKGLTIQLKGEAEKTLSKAPRSRTFAIRPKDFHLITPKMVVKEGAKVQAGEVLFYSKSEESI' A
#
# COMPACT_ATOMS: atom_id res chain seq x y z
N MET A 1 -0.22 6.76 -41.00
CA MET A 1 0.13 6.51 -39.59
C MET A 1 -0.95 5.62 -38.99
N SER A 2 -0.60 4.35 -38.75
CA SER A 2 -1.51 3.30 -38.34
C SER A 2 -1.95 3.52 -36.89
N LYS A 3 -3.25 3.41 -36.62
CA LYS A 3 -3.84 3.63 -35.28
C LYS A 3 -3.95 2.26 -34.61
N ASP A 4 -3.03 1.92 -33.70
CA ASP A 4 -3.05 0.65 -32.96
C ASP A 4 -4.19 0.65 -31.92
N ILE A 5 -5.36 0.15 -32.30
CA ILE A 5 -6.52 0.03 -31.41
C ILE A 5 -6.35 -1.25 -30.57
N LYS A 6 -5.89 -1.10 -29.31
CA LYS A 6 -5.85 -2.20 -28.33
C LYS A 6 -7.22 -2.39 -27.67
N ILE A 7 -7.97 -3.40 -28.08
CA ILE A 7 -9.24 -3.78 -27.44
C ILE A 7 -8.95 -4.78 -26.32
N LYS A 8 -9.05 -4.35 -25.05
CA LYS A 8 -9.01 -5.24 -23.89
C LYS A 8 -10.44 -5.62 -23.49
N LYS A 9 -11.02 -6.65 -24.11
CA LYS A 9 -12.33 -7.22 -23.69
C LYS A 9 -12.12 -8.14 -22.47
N GLY A 10 -11.98 -7.56 -21.29
CA GLY A 10 -12.07 -8.30 -20.03
C GLY A 10 -13.53 -8.53 -19.61
N LEU A 11 -13.77 -9.45 -18.66
CA LEU A 11 -15.07 -9.59 -18.02
C LEU A 11 -15.33 -8.43 -17.05
N THR A 12 -16.54 -7.89 -17.07
CA THR A 12 -17.03 -6.94 -16.06
C THR A 12 -17.49 -7.72 -14.83
N ILE A 13 -16.79 -7.57 -13.69
CA ILE A 13 -17.20 -8.19 -12.43
C ILE A 13 -18.24 -7.28 -11.77
N GLN A 14 -19.50 -7.72 -11.71
CA GLN A 14 -20.57 -7.00 -11.02
C GLN A 14 -20.50 -7.26 -9.52
N LEU A 15 -19.91 -6.32 -8.77
CA LEU A 15 -19.81 -6.39 -7.32
C LEU A 15 -21.11 -5.90 -6.68
N LYS A 16 -21.74 -6.75 -5.85
CA LYS A 16 -22.85 -6.32 -4.99
C LYS A 16 -22.28 -5.44 -3.87
N GLY A 17 -22.68 -4.16 -3.83
CA GLY A 17 -22.17 -3.17 -2.87
C GLY A 17 -21.02 -2.31 -3.42
N GLU A 18 -20.99 -2.04 -4.73
CA GLU A 18 -20.02 -1.12 -5.33
C GLU A 18 -20.02 0.25 -4.62
N ALA A 19 -18.83 0.74 -4.29
CA ALA A 19 -18.68 2.02 -3.63
C ALA A 19 -19.07 3.17 -4.56
N GLU A 20 -19.81 4.14 -4.02
CA GLU A 20 -20.17 5.34 -4.76
C GLU A 20 -18.91 6.18 -5.04
N LYS A 21 -18.78 6.73 -6.26
CA LYS A 21 -17.59 7.46 -6.71
C LYS A 21 -17.53 8.90 -6.17
N THR A 22 -18.00 9.10 -4.95
CA THR A 22 -18.07 10.39 -4.28
C THR A 22 -17.03 10.46 -3.17
N LEU A 23 -16.29 11.57 -3.11
CA LEU A 23 -15.30 11.80 -2.05
C LEU A 23 -16.03 12.33 -0.80
N SER A 24 -16.08 11.52 0.26
CA SER A 24 -16.56 11.94 1.58
C SER A 24 -15.37 12.22 2.51
N LYS A 25 -15.52 13.19 3.41
CA LYS A 25 -14.53 13.45 4.46
C LYS A 25 -14.67 12.38 5.56
N ALA A 26 -13.77 11.40 5.54
CA ALA A 26 -13.67 10.39 6.60
C ALA A 26 -12.98 10.94 7.86
N PRO A 27 -13.36 10.47 9.07
CA PRO A 27 -12.64 10.80 10.29
C PRO A 27 -11.20 10.26 10.22
N ARG A 28 -10.24 11.04 10.70
CA ARG A 28 -8.83 10.62 10.74
C ARG A 28 -8.64 9.55 11.82
N SER A 29 -8.15 8.38 11.42
CA SER A 29 -7.80 7.31 12.37
C SER A 29 -6.72 7.76 13.35
N ARG A 30 -6.87 7.39 14.63
CA ARG A 30 -5.87 7.65 15.68
C ARG A 30 -4.66 6.70 15.59
N THR A 31 -4.89 5.52 15.04
CA THR A 31 -3.89 4.45 14.98
C THR A 31 -3.70 4.02 13.53
N PHE A 32 -2.45 3.88 13.13
CA PHE A 32 -2.04 3.36 11.85
C PHE A 32 -1.15 2.14 12.08
N ALA A 33 -1.26 1.14 11.21
CA ALA A 33 -0.44 -0.05 11.27
C ALA A 33 0.16 -0.29 9.89
N ILE A 34 1.43 -0.69 9.87
CA ILE A 34 2.09 -1.17 8.66
C ILE A 34 2.22 -2.68 8.81
N ARG A 35 1.72 -3.42 7.82
CA ARG A 35 1.80 -4.89 7.80
C ARG A 35 2.96 -5.31 6.89
N PRO A 36 4.04 -5.90 7.42
CA PRO A 36 5.18 -6.30 6.60
C PRO A 36 4.84 -7.36 5.54
N LYS A 37 3.76 -8.15 5.72
CA LYS A 37 3.31 -9.15 4.75
C LYS A 37 2.76 -8.58 3.45
N ASP A 38 2.34 -7.31 3.43
CA ASP A 38 1.83 -6.68 2.21
C ASP A 38 2.98 -6.36 1.23
N PHE A 39 4.21 -6.31 1.74
CA PHE A 39 5.43 -6.09 0.98
C PHE A 39 5.95 -7.42 0.42
N HIS A 40 5.67 -7.65 -0.87
CA HIS A 40 6.09 -8.87 -1.54
C HIS A 40 7.60 -8.87 -1.76
N LEU A 41 8.25 -10.02 -1.54
CA LEU A 41 9.69 -10.25 -1.72
C LEU A 41 10.63 -9.45 -0.81
N ILE A 42 10.10 -8.72 0.18
CA ILE A 42 10.90 -8.00 1.16
C ILE A 42 11.00 -8.84 2.44
N THR A 43 12.22 -9.01 2.95
CA THR A 43 12.44 -9.58 4.28
C THR A 43 12.59 -8.43 5.27
N PRO A 44 11.55 -8.09 6.05
CA PRO A 44 11.58 -6.93 6.93
C PRO A 44 12.55 -7.16 8.10
N LYS A 45 13.54 -6.29 8.24
CA LYS A 45 14.41 -6.21 9.42
C LYS A 45 14.04 -4.95 10.20
N MET A 46 13.51 -5.15 11.40
CA MET A 46 12.98 -4.08 12.24
C MET A 46 14.12 -3.20 12.77
N VAL A 47 13.97 -1.88 12.67
CA VAL A 47 14.88 -0.90 13.29
C VAL A 47 14.36 -0.47 14.66
N VAL A 48 13.03 -0.40 14.81
CA VAL A 48 12.36 0.09 16.01
C VAL A 48 11.86 -1.07 16.88
N LYS A 49 11.87 -0.84 18.20
CA LYS A 49 11.25 -1.73 19.19
C LYS A 49 9.86 -1.24 19.58
N GLU A 50 9.07 -2.12 20.17
CA GLU A 50 7.76 -1.79 20.72
C GLU A 50 7.87 -0.63 21.73
N GLY A 51 6.99 0.37 21.61
CA GLY A 51 6.99 1.56 22.45
C GLY A 51 7.92 2.70 22.02
N ALA A 52 8.67 2.55 20.91
CA ALA A 52 9.46 3.63 20.34
C ALA A 52 8.55 4.78 19.85
N LYS A 53 8.93 6.02 20.16
CA LYS A 53 8.32 7.22 19.56
C LYS A 53 8.92 7.41 18.18
N VAL A 54 8.08 7.43 17.16
CA VAL A 54 8.50 7.63 15.76
C VAL A 54 7.90 8.90 15.20
N GLN A 55 8.66 9.61 14.37
CA GLN A 55 8.18 10.75 13.61
C GLN A 55 7.65 10.34 12.23
N ALA A 56 6.89 11.23 11.60
CA ALA A 56 6.45 11.00 10.23
C ALA A 56 7.66 11.01 9.29
N GLY A 57 7.87 9.89 8.56
CA GLY A 57 9.02 9.71 7.67
C GLY A 57 10.19 8.92 8.29
N GLU A 58 10.08 8.51 9.55
CA GLU A 58 11.11 7.70 10.19
C GLU A 58 11.09 6.24 9.71
N VAL A 59 12.26 5.62 9.63
CA VAL A 59 12.43 4.24 9.15
C VAL A 59 11.95 3.25 10.22
N LEU A 60 11.01 2.39 9.84
CA LEU A 60 10.46 1.36 10.74
C LEU A 60 11.13 -0.01 10.55
N PHE A 61 11.35 -0.40 9.29
CA PHE A 61 12.07 -1.60 8.91
C PHE A 61 12.76 -1.38 7.55
N TYR A 62 13.81 -2.15 7.28
CA TYR A 62 14.48 -2.19 5.99
C TYR A 62 14.38 -3.59 5.37
N SER A 63 14.65 -3.69 4.08
CA SER A 63 14.77 -5.01 3.44
C SER A 63 16.14 -5.59 3.73
N LYS A 64 16.20 -6.84 4.20
CA LYS A 64 17.47 -7.56 4.38
C LYS A 64 18.27 -7.71 3.07
N SER A 65 17.60 -7.69 1.91
CA SER A 65 18.22 -7.87 0.60
C SER A 65 18.89 -6.61 0.04
N GLU A 66 18.54 -5.43 0.54
CA GLU A 66 19.17 -4.16 0.17
C GLU A 66 19.49 -3.39 1.45
N GLU A 67 20.72 -3.56 1.94
CA GLU A 67 21.26 -2.90 3.13
C GLU A 67 21.80 -1.48 2.81
N SER A 68 21.45 -0.95 1.63
CA SER A 68 21.99 0.29 1.05
C SER A 68 20.94 1.39 0.94
N ILE A 69 20.30 1.79 2.04
CA ILE A 69 19.78 3.16 2.25
C ILE A 69 20.03 3.55 3.70
#